data_AF-A0AAJ2NSN8-F1
#
_entry.id   AF-A0AAJ2NSN8-F1
#
_cell.length_a   1.000
_cell.length_b   1.000
_cell.length_c   1.000
_cell.angle_alpha   90.00
_cell.angle_beta   90.00
_cell.angle_gamma   90.00
#
_symmetry.space_group_name_H-M   'P 1'
#
loop_
_entity.id
_entity.type
_entity.pdbx_description
1 polymer ?
#
loop_
_entity_poly.entity_id
_entity_poly.type
_entity_poly.pdbx_seq_one_letter_code
_entity_poly.pdbx_strand_id
1 'polypeptide(L)'
;YQMQGLYEVSENKILQAKELLPNEIIIDFALGELYGEQGEIAKAMKAYETVLKETNEIAGVNINGRIADLLSASGAFEDALVYYDKALNEKLEINTLFGYA
;
A
#
# COMPACT_ATOMS: atom_id res chain seq x y z
N TYR A 1 23.27 7.63 5.80
CA TYR A 1 23.12 8.85 6.62
C TYR A 1 22.17 9.89 6.00
N GLN A 2 22.40 10.43 4.79
CA GLN A 2 21.44 11.42 4.23
C GLN A 2 20.04 10.84 3.97
N MET A 3 19.94 9.63 3.43
CA MET A 3 18.66 8.99 3.09
C MET A 3 17.80 8.69 4.34
N GLN A 4 18.43 8.21 5.43
CA GLN A 4 17.75 7.99 6.72
C GLN A 4 17.18 9.27 7.32
N GLY A 5 17.91 10.40 7.25
CA GLY A 5 17.38 11.68 7.72
C GLY A 5 16.22 12.22 6.88
N LEU A 6 16.20 11.91 5.58
CA LEU A 6 15.08 12.27 4.70
C LEU A 6 13.82 11.45 5.02
N TYR A 7 13.97 10.17 5.36
CA TYR A 7 12.85 9.31 5.74
C TYR A 7 12.18 9.76 7.04
N GLU A 8 12.96 10.07 8.07
CA GLU A 8 12.42 10.54 9.36
C GLU A 8 11.68 11.88 9.21
N VAL A 9 12.20 12.81 8.41
CA VAL A 9 11.51 14.08 8.12
C VAL A 9 10.23 13.83 7.31
N SER A 10 10.26 12.90 6.36
CA SER A 10 9.10 12.56 5.54
C SER A 10 8.01 11.90 6.39
N GLU A 11 8.36 10.96 7.25
CA GLU A 11 7.45 10.30 8.19
C GLU A 11 6.78 11.33 9.09
N ASN A 12 7.55 12.23 9.70
CA ASN A 12 6.99 13.28 10.56
C ASN A 12 6.00 14.18 9.82
N LYS A 13 6.28 14.56 8.57
CA LYS A 13 5.35 15.37 7.76
C LYS A 13 4.06 14.62 7.45
N ILE A 14 4.15 13.33 7.13
CA ILE A 14 2.97 12.50 6.84
C ILE A 14 2.16 12.27 8.11
N LEU A 15 2.80 12.06 9.27
CA LEU A 15 2.11 11.95 10.56
C LEU A 15 1.42 13.26 10.97
N GLN A 16 2.05 14.41 10.75
CA GLN A 16 1.39 15.71 10.94
C GLN A 16 0.15 15.86 10.03
N ALA A 17 0.27 15.43 8.76
CA ALA A 17 -0.89 15.41 7.87
C ALA A 17 -2.00 14.49 8.40
N LYS A 18 -1.65 13.34 8.98
CA LYS A 18 -2.59 12.42 9.62
C LYS A 18 -3.27 13.02 10.85
N GLU A 19 -2.58 13.83 11.64
CA GLU A 19 -3.19 14.55 12.78
C GLU A 19 -4.21 15.58 12.30
N LEU A 20 -3.94 16.26 11.19
CA LEU A 20 -4.85 17.24 10.60
C LEU A 20 -6.06 16.56 9.91
N LEU A 21 -5.83 15.41 9.28
CA LEU A 21 -6.81 14.69 8.47
C LEU A 21 -6.78 13.18 8.80
N PRO A 22 -7.32 12.77 9.97
CA PRO A 22 -7.17 11.40 10.48
C PRO A 22 -7.93 10.34 9.67
N ASN A 23 -8.90 10.76 8.86
CA ASN A 23 -9.76 9.87 8.07
C ASN A 23 -9.32 9.79 6.60
N GLU A 24 -8.26 10.49 6.21
CA GLU A 24 -7.80 10.49 4.82
C GLU A 24 -6.93 9.26 4.54
N ILE A 25 -7.53 8.26 3.90
CA ILE A 25 -6.91 6.96 3.64
C ILE A 25 -5.66 7.03 2.75
N ILE A 26 -5.56 8.08 1.92
CA ILE A 26 -4.37 8.36 1.10
C ILE A 26 -3.13 8.62 1.96
N ILE A 27 -3.30 9.09 3.19
CA ILE A 27 -2.21 9.32 4.13
C ILE A 27 -1.68 7.98 4.66
N ASP A 28 -2.57 7.02 4.95
CA ASP A 28 -2.18 5.65 5.30
C ASP A 28 -1.46 4.96 4.13
N PHE A 29 -1.93 5.17 2.91
CA PHE A 29 -1.23 4.69 1.71
C PHE A 29 0.19 5.28 1.61
N ALA A 30 0.34 6.59 1.82
CA ALA A 30 1.65 7.25 1.80
C ALA A 30 2.60 6.72 2.88
N LEU A 31 2.09 6.42 4.09
CA LEU A 31 2.87 5.76 5.14
C LEU A 31 3.30 4.35 4.71
N GLY A 32 2.41 3.60 4.07
CA GLY A 32 2.70 2.27 3.53
C GLY A 32 3.86 2.28 2.53
N GLU A 33 3.80 3.18 1.55
CA GLU A 33 4.84 3.35 0.53
C GLU A 33 6.18 3.74 1.19
N LEU A 34 6.15 4.73 2.08
CA LEU A 34 7.34 5.20 2.80
C LEU A 34 8.02 4.09 3.62
N TYR A 35 7.24 3.30 4.36
CA TYR A 35 7.77 2.18 5.15
C TYR A 35 8.28 1.04 4.26
N GLY A 36 7.63 0.81 3.11
CA GLY A 36 8.09 -0.16 2.12
C GLY A 36 9.47 0.19 1.57
N GLU A 37 9.68 1.46 1.20
CA GLU A 37 10.99 1.95 0.74
C GLU A 37 12.09 1.84 1.80
N GLN A 38 11.73 1.93 3.08
CA GLN A 38 12.65 1.76 4.20
C GLN A 38 12.95 0.29 4.53
N GLY A 39 12.21 -0.66 3.93
CA GLY A 39 12.28 -2.08 4.28
C GLY A 39 11.57 -2.44 5.59
N GLU A 40 10.77 -1.52 6.15
CA GLU A 40 9.98 -1.71 7.37
C GLU A 40 8.67 -2.45 7.04
N ILE A 41 8.80 -3.70 6.58
CA ILE A 41 7.73 -4.50 5.98
C ILE A 41 6.49 -4.58 6.88
N ALA A 42 6.67 -4.82 8.19
CA ALA A 42 5.55 -4.94 9.12
C ALA A 42 4.73 -3.64 9.26
N LYS A 43 5.41 -2.48 9.25
CA LYS A 43 4.73 -1.18 9.32
C LYS A 43 4.01 -0.87 8.02
N ALA A 44 4.66 -1.16 6.89
CA ALA A 44 4.07 -0.99 5.57
C ALA A 44 2.81 -1.84 5.40
N MET A 45 2.87 -3.12 5.79
CA MET A 45 1.72 -4.03 5.79
C MET A 45 0.55 -3.49 6.60
N LYS A 46 0.79 -3.05 7.85
CA LYS A 46 -0.26 -2.49 8.70
C LYS A 46 -0.92 -1.24 8.09
N ALA A 47 -0.13 -0.42 7.40
CA ALA A 47 -0.64 0.76 6.71
C ALA A 47 -1.53 0.35 5.51
N TYR A 48 -1.06 -0.55 4.65
CA TYR A 48 -1.87 -1.06 3.54
C TYR A 48 -3.11 -1.85 3.98
N GLU A 49 -3.03 -2.62 5.07
CA GLU A 49 -4.21 -3.29 5.67
C GLU A 49 -5.25 -2.29 6.15
N THR A 50 -4.81 -1.11 6.62
CA THR A 50 -5.74 -0.03 6.98
C THR A 50 -6.42 0.51 5.74
N VAL A 51 -5.66 0.70 4.64
CA VAL A 51 -6.20 1.09 3.34
C VAL A 51 -7.24 0.10 2.81
N LEU A 52 -6.91 -1.20 2.82
CA LEU A 52 -7.78 -2.28 2.33
C LEU A 52 -9.12 -2.39 3.06
N LYS A 53 -9.28 -1.79 4.25
CA LYS A 53 -10.58 -1.75 4.93
C LYS A 53 -11.56 -0.81 4.25
N GLU A 54 -11.07 0.22 3.58
CA GLU A 54 -11.87 1.26 2.94
C GLU A 54 -11.89 1.12 1.42
N THR A 55 -10.76 0.77 0.81
CA THR A 55 -10.64 0.62 -0.64
C THR A 55 -9.52 -0.33 -1.06
N ASN A 56 -9.72 -1.02 -2.17
CA ASN A 56 -8.71 -1.89 -2.78
C ASN A 56 -7.88 -1.16 -3.86
N GLU A 57 -8.25 0.08 -4.20
CA GLU A 57 -7.54 0.92 -5.15
C GLU A 57 -7.44 2.37 -4.67
N ILE A 58 -6.26 2.96 -4.81
CA ILE A 58 -6.02 4.40 -4.59
C ILE A 58 -5.26 4.96 -5.77
N ALA A 59 -5.78 6.03 -6.39
CA ALA A 59 -5.15 6.72 -7.50
C ALA A 59 -4.73 5.78 -8.67
N GLY A 60 -5.55 4.76 -8.97
CA GLY A 60 -5.25 3.75 -10.00
C GLY A 60 -4.24 2.68 -9.58
N VAL A 61 -3.83 2.68 -8.31
CA VAL A 61 -2.92 1.68 -7.74
C VAL A 61 -3.73 0.66 -6.94
N ASN A 62 -3.65 -0.60 -7.36
CA ASN A 62 -4.23 -1.71 -6.62
C ASN A 62 -3.38 -2.02 -5.37
N ILE A 63 -4.02 -2.00 -4.20
CA ILE A 63 -3.35 -2.13 -2.91
C ILE A 63 -2.88 -3.57 -2.66
N ASN A 64 -3.64 -4.56 -3.10
CA ASN A 64 -3.20 -5.96 -3.05
C ASN A 64 -1.92 -6.16 -3.88
N GLY A 65 -1.83 -5.51 -5.04
CA GLY A 65 -0.61 -5.52 -5.87
C GLY A 65 0.60 -4.92 -5.14
N ARG A 66 0.42 -3.79 -4.44
CA ARG A 66 1.49 -3.17 -3.64
C ARG A 66 1.96 -4.03 -2.48
N ILE A 67 1.04 -4.68 -1.79
CA ILE A 67 1.35 -5.65 -0.73
C ILE A 67 2.15 -6.82 -1.32
N ALA A 68 1.74 -7.33 -2.47
CA ALA A 68 2.44 -8.43 -3.13
C ALA A 68 3.88 -8.04 -3.53
N ASP A 69 4.06 -6.85 -4.11
CA ASP A 69 5.39 -6.32 -4.45
C ASP A 69 6.28 -6.17 -3.21
N LEU A 70 5.72 -5.64 -2.11
CA LEU A 70 6.41 -5.50 -0.82
C LEU A 70 6.86 -6.86 -0.27
N LEU A 71 5.95 -7.84 -0.21
CA LEU A 71 6.23 -9.19 0.29
C LEU A 71 7.24 -9.92 -0.59
N SER A 72 7.13 -9.76 -1.91
CA SER A 72 8.10 -10.31 -2.86
C SER A 72 9.49 -9.69 -2.65
N ALA A 73 9.57 -8.38 -2.45
CA ALA A 73 10.83 -7.69 -2.16
C ALA A 73 11.46 -8.14 -0.83
N SER A 74 10.65 -8.55 0.15
CA SER A 74 11.14 -9.11 1.42
C SER A 74 11.46 -10.60 1.38
N GLY A 75 11.21 -11.28 0.25
CA GLY A 75 11.43 -12.72 0.07
C GLY A 75 10.28 -13.62 0.54
N ALA A 76 9.14 -13.04 0.93
CA ALA A 76 7.93 -13.77 1.32
C ALA A 76 7.08 -14.12 0.10
N PHE A 77 7.66 -14.92 -0.82
CA PHE A 77 7.07 -15.18 -2.14
C PHE A 77 5.72 -15.91 -2.09
N GLU A 78 5.55 -16.86 -1.15
CA GLU A 78 4.29 -17.60 -1.01
C GLU A 78 3.13 -16.67 -0.64
N ASP A 79 3.35 -15.78 0.33
CA ASP A 79 2.36 -14.78 0.72
C ASP A 79 2.14 -13.76 -0.42
N ALA A 80 3.21 -13.34 -1.10
CA ALA A 80 3.13 -12.42 -2.23
C ALA A 80 2.21 -12.97 -3.35
N LEU A 81 2.31 -14.27 -3.67
CA LEU A 81 1.45 -14.92 -4.67
C LEU A 81 -0.04 -14.81 -4.31
N VAL A 82 -0.39 -14.99 -3.05
CA VAL A 82 -1.79 -14.85 -2.59
C VAL A 82 -2.32 -13.45 -2.86
N TYR A 83 -1.51 -12.41 -2.66
CA TYR A 83 -1.92 -11.03 -2.91
C TYR A 83 -1.90 -10.66 -4.40
N TYR A 84 -0.97 -11.21 -5.20
CA TYR A 84 -1.00 -11.07 -6.66
C TYR A 84 -2.28 -11.67 -7.24
N ASP A 85 -2.68 -12.85 -6.79
CA ASP A 85 -3.92 -13.50 -7.26
C ASP A 85 -5.16 -12.65 -6.93
N LYS A 86 -5.21 -12.06 -5.72
CA LYS A 86 -6.28 -11.11 -5.36
C LYS A 86 -6.31 -9.90 -6.30
N ALA A 87 -5.16 -9.27 -6.52
CA ALA A 87 -5.07 -8.10 -7.41
C ALA A 87 -5.48 -8.42 -8.86
N LEU A 88 -5.10 -9.60 -9.37
CA LEU A 88 -5.47 -10.06 -10.71
C LEU A 88 -6.97 -10.33 -10.82
N ASN A 89 -7.56 -11.00 -9.82
CA ASN A 89 -8.98 -11.30 -9.80
C ASN A 89 -9.83 -10.02 -9.76
N GLU A 90 -9.45 -9.04 -8.93
CA GLU A 90 -10.12 -7.73 -8.88
C GLU A 90 -10.07 -7.01 -10.23
N LYS A 91 -8.90 -6.99 -10.89
CA LYS A 91 -8.75 -6.40 -12.22
C LYS A 91 -9.61 -7.12 -13.27
N LEU A 92 -9.68 -8.44 -13.21
CA LEU A 92 -10.51 -9.24 -14.10
C LEU A 92 -12.00 -8.95 -13.90
N GLU A 93 -12.44 -8.84 -12.64
CA GLU A 93 -13.82 -8.50 -12.29
C GLU A 93 -14.20 -7.11 -12.84
N ILE A 94 -13.33 -6.12 -12.65
CA ILE A 94 -13.50 -4.76 -13.20
C ILE A 94 -13.66 -4.81 -14.73
N ASN A 95 -12.76 -5.49 -15.44
CA ASN A 95 -12.85 -5.61 -16.89
C ASN A 95 -14.13 -6.31 -17.35
N THR A 96 -14.56 -7.35 -16.62
CA THR A 96 -15.78 -8.10 -16.92
C THR A 96 -17.02 -7.22 -16.76
N LEU A 97 -17.04 -6.40 -15.70
CA LEU A 97 -18.15 -5.46 -15.45
C LEU A 97 -18.26 -4.41 -16.56
N PHE A 98 -17.14 -3.84 -17.01
CA PHE A 98 -17.14 -2.85 -18.09
C PHE A 98 -17.39 -3.45 -19.48
N GLY A 99 -16.90 -4.67 -19.75
CA GLY A 99 -17.05 -5.32 -21.05
C GLY A 99 -18.45 -5.89 -21.32
N TYR A 100 -19.29 -6.00 -20.29
CA TYR A 100 -20.68 -6.45 -20.41
C TYR A 100 -21.67 -5.29 -20.69
N ALA A 101 -21.25 -4.03 -20.58
CA ALA A 101 -22.09 -2.84 -20.74
C ALA A 101 -22.12 -2.29 -22.18
#